data_AF-A0A183TRC0-F1
#
_entry.id   AF-A0A183TRC0-F1
#
_cell.length_a   1.000
_cell.length_b   1.000
_cell.length_c   1.000
_cell.angle_alpha   90.00
_cell.angle_beta   90.00
_cell.angle_gamma   90.00
#
_symmetry.space_group_name_H-M   'P 1'
#
loop_
_entity.id
_entity.type
_entity.pdbx_description
1 polymer ?
#
loop_
_entity_poly.entity_id
_entity_poly.type
_entity_poly.pdbx_seq_one_letter_code
_entity_poly.pdbx_strand_id
1 'polypeptide(L)' 'MHHYPIPPHGTSAKVHHPWCGPCAVLDVLAPTSFLLRDAIRAESPPITAHFSKLKLYRGRLPACTADSLPILPEHQVPQ' A
#
# COMPACT_ATOMS: atom_id res chain seq x y z
N MET A 1 -9.60 -16.48 48.66
CA MET A 1 -10.06 -16.20 47.29
C MET A 1 -8.85 -16.22 46.37
N HIS A 2 -8.57 -17.32 45.67
CA HIS A 2 -7.50 -17.37 44.67
C HIS A 2 -8.02 -16.82 43.35
N HIS A 3 -7.44 -15.72 42.88
CA HIS A 3 -7.78 -15.09 41.61
C HIS A 3 -6.83 -15.64 40.54
N TYR A 4 -7.35 -16.42 39.59
CA TYR A 4 -6.57 -16.84 38.42
C TYR A 4 -6.75 -15.78 37.33
N PRO A 5 -5.68 -15.11 36.87
CA PRO A 5 -5.80 -14.13 35.79
C PRO A 5 -6.18 -14.84 34.49
N ILE A 6 -7.21 -14.34 33.83
CA ILE A 6 -7.60 -14.79 32.49
C ILE A 6 -6.50 -14.32 31.52
N PRO A 7 -5.86 -15.20 30.76
CA PRO A 7 -4.83 -14.78 29.81
C PRO A 7 -5.46 -13.87 28.73
N PRO A 8 -4.75 -12.83 28.26
CA PRO A 8 -5.25 -11.96 27.22
C PRO A 8 -5.58 -12.78 25.97
N HIS A 9 -6.72 -12.48 25.34
CA HIS A 9 -7.15 -13.16 24.12
C HIS A 9 -6.01 -13.13 23.08
N GLY A 10 -5.44 -14.30 22.81
CA GLY A 10 -4.41 -14.47 21.78
C GLY A 10 -5.02 -14.12 20.42
N THR A 11 -4.82 -12.89 19.95
CA THR A 11 -5.19 -12.53 18.59
C THR A 11 -4.13 -13.14 17.69
N SER A 12 -4.47 -14.23 16.99
CA SER A 12 -3.56 -14.85 16.04
C SER A 12 -3.26 -13.89 14.88
N ALA A 13 -2.19 -13.12 15.00
CA ALA A 13 -1.71 -12.23 13.93
C ALA A 13 -1.20 -13.02 12.70
N LYS A 14 -1.04 -14.34 12.83
CA LYS A 14 -0.41 -15.21 11.83
C LYS A 14 -1.13 -15.25 10.48
N VAL A 15 -2.44 -14.99 10.45
CA VAL A 15 -3.26 -15.09 9.22
C VAL A 15 -3.78 -13.75 8.71
N HIS A 16 -3.80 -12.70 9.54
CA HIS A 16 -4.33 -11.40 9.14
C HIS A 16 -3.20 -10.41 8.89
N HIS A 17 -2.92 -10.18 7.60
CA HIS A 17 -2.02 -9.12 7.15
C HIS A 17 -2.89 -8.00 6.57
N PRO A 18 -3.17 -6.92 7.32
CA PRO A 18 -3.98 -5.82 6.80
C PRO A 18 -3.26 -5.17 5.61
N TRP A 19 -4.06 -4.64 4.68
CA TRP A 19 -3.54 -3.86 3.57
C TRP A 19 -2.80 -2.62 4.09
N CYS A 20 -1.57 -2.40 3.64
CA CYS A 20 -0.76 -1.26 4.05
C CYS A 20 -0.94 -0.11 3.06
N GLY A 21 -1.48 1.00 3.56
CA GLY A 21 -1.43 2.33 2.94
C GLY A 21 -2.09 2.48 1.56
N PRO A 22 -2.33 3.73 1.14
CA PRO A 22 -2.33 4.08 -0.26
C PRO A 22 -0.87 4.19 -0.75
N CYS A 23 -0.54 3.48 -1.83
CA CYS A 23 0.74 3.62 -2.53
C CYS A 23 0.51 4.15 -3.93
N ALA A 24 1.44 4.98 -4.42
CA ALA A 24 1.50 5.39 -5.80
C ALA A 24 2.41 4.45 -6.59
N VAL A 25 2.02 4.14 -7.83
CA VAL A 25 2.89 3.42 -8.76
C VAL A 25 3.91 4.41 -9.32
N LEU A 26 5.18 4.11 -9.11
CA LEU A 26 6.29 4.85 -9.71
C LEU A 26 6.67 4.28 -11.07
N ASP A 27 6.72 2.95 -11.19
CA ASP A 27 7.14 2.31 -12.44
C ASP A 27 6.57 0.89 -12.57
N VAL A 28 6.51 0.40 -13.81
CA VAL A 28 6.09 -0.96 -14.16
C VAL A 28 7.34 -1.75 -14.55
N LEU A 29 7.89 -2.51 -13.60
CA LEU A 29 9.11 -3.30 -13.81
C LEU A 29 8.85 -4.54 -14.67
N ALA A 30 7.64 -5.10 -14.57
CA ALA A 30 7.15 -6.22 -15.36
C ALA A 30 5.62 -6.19 -15.39
N PRO A 31 4.95 -6.94 -16.27
CA PRO A 31 3.48 -6.98 -16.33
C PRO A 31 2.79 -7.31 -15.00
N THR A 32 3.51 -7.96 -14.07
CA THR A 32 3.00 -8.39 -12.77
C THR A 32 3.71 -7.74 -11.59
N SER A 33 4.71 -6.89 -11.81
CA SER A 33 5.58 -6.33 -10.76
C SER A 33 5.72 -4.83 -10.91
N PHE A 34 5.47 -4.10 -9.83
CA PHE A 34 5.42 -2.64 -9.80
C PHE A 34 6.42 -2.10 -8.79
N LEU A 35 7.03 -0.98 -9.12
CA LEU A 35 7.75 -0.14 -8.17
C LEU A 35 6.76 0.85 -7.57
N LEU A 36 6.64 0.84 -6.25
CA LEU A 36 5.65 1.61 -5.50
C LEU A 36 6.33 2.56 -4.52
N ARG A 37 5.70 3.70 -4.24
CA ARG A 37 6.07 4.61 -3.17
C ARG A 37 4.87 4.89 -2.28
N ASP A 38 5.14 5.09 -0.99
CA ASP A 38 4.11 5.53 -0.05
C ASP A 38 3.54 6.89 -0.51
N ALA A 39 2.22 6.96 -0.69
CA ALA A 39 1.56 8.16 -1.21
C ALA A 39 1.44 9.29 -0.17
N ILE A 40 1.68 8.99 1.12
CA ILE A 40 1.64 9.95 2.23
C ILE A 40 3.07 10.39 2.59
N ARG A 41 4.01 9.44 2.60
CA ARG A 41 5.43 9.70 2.93
C ARG A 41 6.28 9.52 1.69
N ALA A 42 6.32 10.54 0.84
CA ALA A 42 7.12 10.54 -0.39
C ALA A 42 8.63 10.31 -0.12
N GLU A 43 9.11 10.62 1.08
CA GLU A 43 10.50 10.38 1.51
C GLU A 43 10.82 8.90 1.77
N SER A 44 9.80 8.05 1.91
CA SER A 44 10.00 6.62 2.16
C SER A 44 10.64 5.95 0.94
N PRO A 45 11.59 5.01 1.13
CA PRO A 45 12.16 4.24 0.03
C PRO A 45 11.07 3.52 -0.78
N PRO A 46 11.20 3.48 -2.12
CA PRO A 46 10.31 2.68 -2.95
C PRO A 46 10.36 1.19 -2.59
N ILE A 47 9.22 0.53 -2.74
CA ILE A 47 9.09 -0.92 -2.56
C ILE A 47 8.69 -1.57 -3.88
N THR A 48 9.20 -2.77 -4.12
CA THR A 48 8.75 -3.59 -5.25
C THR A 48 7.67 -4.55 -4.78
N ALA A 49 6.55 -4.60 -5.50
CA ALA A 49 5.44 -5.50 -5.17
C ALA A 49 4.86 -6.18 -6.40
N HIS A 50 4.50 -7.45 -6.23
CA HIS A 50 3.77 -8.23 -7.23
C HIS A 50 2.26 -7.95 -7.17
N PHE A 51 1.54 -8.01 -8.29
CA PHE A 51 0.12 -7.66 -8.39
C PHE A 51 -0.77 -8.42 -7.38
N SER A 52 -0.44 -9.67 -7.07
CA SER A 52 -1.18 -10.50 -6.09
C SER A 52 -1.09 -10.00 -4.64
N LYS A 53 -0.13 -9.10 -4.36
CA LYS A 53 0.07 -8.43 -3.07
C LYS A 53 -0.49 -7.01 -3.06
N LEU A 54 -1.22 -6.62 -4.10
CA LEU A 54 -1.79 -5.30 -4.25
C LEU A 54 -3.32 -5.36 -4.24
N LYS A 55 -3.91 -4.29 -3.75
CA LYS A 55 -5.34 -4.05 -3.83
C LYS A 55 -5.55 -2.64 -4.33
N LEU A 56 -6.42 -2.49 -5.33
CA LEU A 56 -6.79 -1.17 -5.85
C LEU A 56 -7.34 -0.31 -4.71
N TYR A 57 -6.78 0.89 -4.55
CA TYR A 57 -7.25 1.84 -3.56
C TYR A 57 -8.61 2.41 -3.99
N ARG A 58 -9.61 2.31 -3.10
CA ARG A 58 -10.99 2.78 -3.34
C ARG A 58 -11.34 4.05 -2.54
N GLY A 59 -10.40 4.59 -1.78
CA GLY A 59 -10.60 5.79 -0.98
C GLY A 59 -10.39 7.06 -1.81
N ARG A 60 -10.52 8.21 -1.14
CA ARG A 60 -10.15 9.50 -1.73
C ARG A 60 -8.63 9.55 -1.89
N LEU A 61 -8.16 9.75 -3.12
CA LEU A 61 -6.74 9.92 -3.39
C LEU A 61 -6.18 11.09 -2.58
N PRO A 62 -4.95 10.98 -2.03
CA PRO A 62 -4.28 12.12 -1.42
C PRO A 62 -4.12 13.24 -2.45
N ALA A 63 -4.02 14.48 -1.98
CA ALA A 63 -3.87 15.63 -2.86
C ALA A 63 -2.60 15.47 -3.70
N CYS A 64 -2.76 15.40 -5.03
CA CYS A 64 -1.65 15.26 -5.95
C CYS A 64 -0.78 16.53 -5.89
N THR A 65 0.41 16.44 -5.32
CA THR A 65 1.47 17.45 -5.41
C THR A 65 2.40 17.10 -6.57
N ALA A 66 3.19 18.05 -7.07
CA ALA A 66 4.12 17.81 -8.18
C ALA A 66 5.05 16.61 -7.95
N ASP A 67 5.41 16.34 -6.68
CA ASP A 67 6.27 15.23 -6.26
C ASP A 67 5.53 13.89 -6.03
N SER A 68 4.20 13.89 -6.08
CA SER A 68 3.34 12.72 -5.80
C SER A 68 2.34 12.42 -6.91
N LEU A 69 2.49 13.07 -8.07
CA LEU A 69 1.66 12.78 -9.24
C LEU A 69 1.77 11.28 -9.54
N PRO A 70 0.64 10.54 -9.62
CA PRO A 70 0.69 9.21 -10.17
C PRO A 70 1.26 9.35 -11.59
N ILE A 71 2.31 8.60 -11.90
CA ILE A 71 2.79 8.49 -13.26
C ILE A 71 1.66 7.81 -14.03
N LEU A 72 0.81 8.64 -14.64
CA LEU A 72 -0.20 8.18 -15.58
C LEU A 72 0.59 7.64 -16.76
N PRO A 73 0.48 6.34 -17.07
CA PRO A 73 1.11 5.81 -18.25
C PRO A 73 0.57 6.59 -19.47
N GLU A 74 1.44 6.92 -20.42
CA GLU A 74 1.16 7.92 -21.48
C GLU A 74 -0.17 7.68 -22.23
N HIS A 75 -0.58 6.41 -22.34
CA HIS A 75 -1.85 6.02 -22.97
C HIS A 75 -3.12 6.46 -22.21
N GLN A 76 -3.01 6.98 -20.98
CA GLN A 76 -4.14 7.44 -20.15
C GLN A 76 -4.26 8.96 -20.06
N VAL A 77 -3.35 9.71 -20.69
CA VAL A 77 -3.44 11.17 -20.77
C VAL A 77 -4.26 11.55 -22.01
N PRO A 78 -5.43 12.20 -21.87
CA PRO A 78 -6.18 12.71 -23.02
C PRO A 78 -5.35 13.76 -23.77
N GLN A 79 -5.24 13.64 -25.09
CA GLN A 79 -4.66 14.67 -25.96
C GLN A 79 -5.57 15.89 -26.11
#